data_AF-A0A916FJJ2-F1
#
_entry.id   AF-A0A916FJJ2-F1
#
_cell.length_a   1.000
_cell.length_b   1.000
_cell.length_c   1.000
_cell.angle_alpha   90.00
_cell.angle_beta   90.00
_cell.angle_gamma   90.00
#
_symmetry.space_group_name_H-M   'P 1'
#
loop_
_entity.id
_entity.type
_entity.pdbx_description
1 polymer ?
#
loop_
_entity_poly.entity_id
_entity_poly.type
_entity_poly.pdbx_seq_one_letter_code
_entity_poly.pdbx_strand_id
1 'polypeptide(L)'
;MIKEKTSPSGAEPIDRPALEPTHLSLSEQRYLAGPLVQPRLNGWDFPDRLRAVVPVARILQVLRGQDDPIERDLASEEEALGYLSCASLDAPLAWDWTEIMCYLAQQVFPRWRFVQDDAVHAVLGYTRPIALNSTQAEDLRRLRRWLRHTIENGAKAKGIGKSKRTRTTPITK
;
A
#
# COMPACT_ATOMS: atom_id res chain seq x y z
N MET A 1 47.17 -22.87 30.11
CA MET A 1 46.27 -23.98 30.47
C MET A 1 44.99 -23.40 31.06
N ILE A 2 43.95 -23.21 30.23
CA ILE A 2 42.51 -23.11 30.58
C ILE A 2 41.78 -23.43 29.26
N LYS A 3 40.77 -24.30 29.34
CA LYS A 3 40.08 -25.00 28.26
C LYS A 3 39.06 -24.14 27.50
N GLU A 4 38.78 -24.57 26.27
CA GLU A 4 37.67 -24.21 25.39
C GLU A 4 36.31 -24.07 26.09
N LYS A 5 35.45 -23.20 25.55
CA LYS A 5 34.06 -23.54 25.24
C LYS A 5 33.62 -22.86 23.95
N THR A 6 33.86 -23.56 22.85
CA THR A 6 33.09 -23.46 21.61
C THR A 6 31.66 -23.92 21.91
N SER A 7 30.65 -23.15 21.51
CA SER A 7 29.29 -23.64 21.42
C SER A 7 28.51 -22.90 20.35
N PRO A 8 27.52 -23.57 19.76
CA PRO A 8 27.25 -23.51 18.34
C PRO A 8 25.98 -22.72 18.04
N SER A 9 25.88 -22.16 16.85
CA SER A 9 24.56 -21.87 16.31
C SER A 9 24.63 -21.93 14.79
N GLY A 10 24.55 -23.15 14.28
CA GLY A 10 24.05 -23.38 12.94
C GLY A 10 22.62 -22.85 12.88
N ALA A 11 22.48 -21.60 12.46
CA ALA A 11 21.24 -21.18 11.83
C ALA A 11 21.30 -21.78 10.43
N GLU A 12 20.61 -22.91 10.24
CA GLU A 12 20.29 -23.35 8.89
C GLU A 12 19.67 -22.18 8.14
N PRO A 13 20.09 -21.90 6.89
CA PRO A 13 19.41 -20.91 6.09
C PRO A 13 17.96 -21.36 6.00
N ILE A 14 17.05 -20.58 6.60
CA ILE A 14 15.63 -20.76 6.40
C ILE A 14 15.45 -20.73 4.88
N ASP A 15 15.15 -21.89 4.32
CA ASP A 15 14.88 -22.09 2.91
C ASP A 15 13.58 -21.34 2.63
N ARG A 16 13.73 -20.03 2.38
CA ARG A 16 12.63 -19.20 1.95
C ARG A 16 12.29 -19.73 0.57
N PRO A 17 11.09 -20.28 0.36
CA PRO A 17 10.71 -20.74 -0.97
C PRO A 17 10.95 -19.57 -1.91
N ALA A 18 11.79 -19.82 -2.93
CA ALA A 18 12.00 -18.88 -4.01
C ALA A 18 10.62 -18.44 -4.50
N LEU A 19 10.42 -17.13 -4.65
CA LEU A 19 9.20 -16.55 -5.19
C LEU A 19 8.95 -17.17 -6.58
N GLU A 20 8.14 -18.23 -6.65
CA GLU A 20 7.60 -18.73 -7.90
C GLU A 20 6.71 -17.60 -8.45
N PRO A 21 7.10 -16.88 -9.52
CA PRO A 21 6.44 -15.64 -9.95
C PRO A 21 5.03 -15.83 -10.51
N THR A 22 4.41 -17.00 -10.36
CA THR A 22 3.63 -17.53 -11.46
C THR A 22 2.12 -17.53 -11.27
N HIS A 23 1.56 -17.13 -10.12
CA HIS A 23 0.10 -16.94 -10.04
C HIS A 23 -0.33 -15.80 -9.12
N LEU A 24 0.02 -14.55 -9.49
CA LEU A 24 -0.75 -13.41 -9.00
C LEU A 24 -2.24 -13.65 -9.28
N SER A 25 -3.07 -13.58 -8.25
CA SER A 25 -4.51 -13.67 -8.38
C SER A 25 -5.04 -12.56 -9.28
N LEU A 26 -6.22 -12.77 -9.86
CA LEU A 26 -6.89 -11.76 -10.68
C LEU A 26 -7.12 -10.45 -9.91
N SER A 27 -7.33 -10.52 -8.59
CA SER A 27 -7.49 -9.34 -7.73
C SER A 27 -6.19 -8.56 -7.64
N GLU A 28 -5.08 -9.24 -7.36
CA GLU A 28 -3.76 -8.61 -7.25
C GLU A 28 -3.33 -7.99 -8.58
N GLN A 29 -3.54 -8.69 -9.71
CA GLN A 29 -3.27 -8.14 -11.04
C GLN A 29 -4.05 -6.83 -11.29
N ARG A 30 -5.34 -6.81 -10.91
CA ARG A 30 -6.18 -5.62 -11.05
C ARG A 30 -5.75 -4.50 -10.12
N TYR A 31 -5.37 -4.82 -8.90
CA TYR A 31 -4.87 -3.83 -7.96
C TYR A 31 -3.57 -3.19 -8.45
N LEU A 32 -2.60 -3.99 -8.89
CA LEU A 32 -1.34 -3.51 -9.44
C LEU A 32 -1.54 -2.60 -10.66
N ALA A 33 -2.44 -2.98 -11.57
CA ALA A 33 -2.71 -2.22 -12.81
C ALA A 33 -3.82 -1.15 -12.69
N GLY A 34 -4.44 -1.01 -11.52
CA GLY A 34 -5.57 -0.10 -11.34
C GLY A 34 -5.16 1.37 -11.32
N PRO A 35 -6.10 2.29 -11.54
CA PRO A 35 -5.82 3.72 -11.49
C PRO A 35 -5.40 4.15 -10.07
N LEU A 36 -4.75 5.30 -9.97
CA LEU A 36 -4.72 6.03 -8.70
C LEU A 36 -6.12 6.59 -8.43
N VAL A 37 -6.54 6.50 -7.18
CA VAL A 37 -7.82 7.06 -6.71
C VAL A 37 -7.52 8.35 -5.97
N GLN A 38 -8.16 9.44 -6.39
CA GLN A 38 -8.10 10.74 -5.72
C GLN A 38 -9.50 11.36 -5.65
N PRO A 39 -9.84 12.09 -4.58
CA PRO A 39 -11.07 12.87 -4.53
C PRO A 39 -11.03 13.93 -5.63
N ARG A 40 -12.04 13.96 -6.51
CA ARG A 40 -12.13 14.94 -7.60
C ARG A 40 -12.97 16.14 -7.19
N LEU A 41 -12.45 16.89 -6.24
CA LEU A 41 -13.02 18.17 -5.87
C LEU A 41 -11.95 19.22 -6.19
N ASN A 42 -12.20 19.99 -7.25
CA ASN A 42 -11.49 21.25 -7.57
C ASN A 42 -10.02 21.21 -8.06
N GLY A 43 -9.58 20.13 -8.71
CA GLY A 43 -8.39 20.19 -9.59
C GLY A 43 -7.03 19.95 -8.92
N TRP A 44 -7.01 19.54 -7.66
CA TRP A 44 -5.77 19.06 -7.02
C TRP A 44 -5.37 17.68 -7.53
N ASP A 45 -4.09 17.52 -7.84
CA ASP A 45 -3.55 16.27 -8.34
C ASP A 45 -2.87 15.43 -7.24
N PHE A 46 -2.75 14.12 -7.48
CA PHE A 46 -2.08 13.22 -6.54
C PHE A 46 -0.59 13.59 -6.42
N PRO A 47 -0.02 13.71 -5.20
CA PRO A 47 1.34 14.23 -5.01
C PRO A 47 2.41 13.45 -5.80
N ASP A 48 3.24 14.17 -6.55
CA ASP A 48 4.18 13.57 -7.51
C ASP A 48 5.18 12.59 -6.88
N ARG A 49 5.74 12.95 -5.72
CA ARG A 49 6.70 12.08 -5.01
C ARG A 49 6.03 10.77 -4.56
N LEU A 50 4.76 10.84 -4.11
CA LEU A 50 4.00 9.64 -3.76
C LEU A 50 3.65 8.84 -5.02
N ARG A 51 3.23 9.50 -6.10
CA ARG A 51 2.88 8.87 -7.38
C ARG A 51 4.01 7.98 -7.89
N ALA A 52 5.25 8.45 -7.80
CA ALA A 52 6.42 7.70 -8.25
C ALA A 52 6.66 6.40 -7.47
N VAL A 53 6.29 6.35 -6.18
CA VAL A 53 6.54 5.18 -5.33
C VAL A 53 5.36 4.22 -5.23
N VAL A 54 4.13 4.66 -5.53
CA VAL A 54 2.92 3.81 -5.44
C VAL A 54 3.08 2.46 -6.18
N PRO A 55 3.61 2.38 -7.42
CA PRO A 55 3.77 1.08 -8.09
C PRO A 55 4.57 0.06 -7.26
N VAL A 56 5.69 0.49 -6.68
CA VAL A 56 6.52 -0.36 -5.82
C VAL A 56 5.79 -0.67 -4.51
N ALA A 57 5.12 0.32 -3.92
CA ALA A 57 4.34 0.14 -2.71
C ALA A 57 3.21 -0.89 -2.87
N ARG A 58 2.52 -0.91 -4.02
CA ARG A 58 1.49 -1.91 -4.32
C ARG A 58 2.07 -3.32 -4.43
N ILE A 59 3.25 -3.48 -5.02
CA ILE A 59 3.95 -4.78 -5.07
C ILE A 59 4.26 -5.24 -3.64
N LEU A 60 4.83 -4.36 -2.81
CA LEU A 60 5.12 -4.68 -1.40
C LEU A 60 3.85 -5.00 -0.62
N GLN A 61 2.74 -4.30 -0.88
CA GLN A 61 1.44 -4.57 -0.26
C GLN A 61 0.90 -5.96 -0.65
N VAL A 62 1.03 -6.35 -1.93
CA VAL A 62 0.64 -7.68 -2.40
C VAL A 62 1.46 -8.76 -1.71
N LEU A 63 2.80 -8.58 -1.64
CA LEU A 63 3.68 -9.53 -0.95
C LEU A 63 3.31 -9.66 0.53
N ARG A 64 3.07 -8.55 1.24
CA ARG A 64 2.56 -8.59 2.63
C ARG A 64 1.23 -9.32 2.75
N GLY A 65 0.34 -9.18 1.76
CA GLY A 65 -0.94 -9.87 1.71
C GLY A 65 -0.87 -11.38 1.45
N GLN A 66 0.28 -11.88 0.99
CA GLN A 66 0.52 -13.32 0.90
C GLN A 66 0.76 -13.91 2.29
N ASP A 67 1.48 -13.19 3.14
CA ASP A 67 1.80 -13.58 4.51
C ASP A 67 0.65 -13.29 5.50
N ASP A 68 -0.06 -12.16 5.32
CA ASP A 68 -1.16 -11.72 6.18
C ASP A 68 -2.47 -11.54 5.38
N PRO A 69 -3.48 -12.41 5.62
CA PRO A 69 -4.79 -12.29 4.98
C PRO A 69 -5.51 -10.96 5.23
N ILE A 70 -5.24 -10.27 6.34
CA ILE A 70 -5.86 -8.97 6.65
C ILE A 70 -5.33 -7.90 5.69
N GLU A 71 -4.03 -7.91 5.41
CA GLU A 71 -3.35 -6.96 4.52
C GLU A 71 -3.64 -7.23 3.03
N ARG A 72 -4.05 -8.44 2.69
CA ARG A 72 -4.36 -8.86 1.32
C ARG A 72 -5.39 -7.97 0.64
N ASP A 73 -6.40 -7.53 1.38
CA ASP A 73 -7.54 -6.76 0.86
C ASP A 73 -7.39 -5.24 1.10
N LEU A 74 -6.18 -4.78 1.47
CA LEU A 74 -5.91 -3.37 1.73
C LEU A 74 -5.10 -2.74 0.61
N ALA A 75 -5.34 -1.45 0.37
CA ALA A 75 -4.46 -0.61 -0.43
C ALA A 75 -3.21 -0.26 0.38
N SER A 76 -2.16 0.22 -0.29
CA SER A 76 -0.94 0.62 0.40
C SER A 76 -1.15 1.90 1.22
N GLU A 77 -0.32 2.12 2.22
CA GLU A 77 -0.37 3.33 3.06
C GLU A 77 -0.07 4.59 2.25
N GLU A 78 0.77 4.49 1.21
CA GLU A 78 1.10 5.56 0.28
C GLU A 78 -0.12 6.03 -0.50
N GLU A 79 -1.00 5.10 -0.90
CA GLU A 79 -2.25 5.45 -1.59
C GLU A 79 -3.25 6.12 -0.63
N ALA A 80 -3.35 5.63 0.60
CA ALA A 80 -4.18 6.26 1.62
C ALA A 80 -3.69 7.67 1.97
N LEU A 81 -2.37 7.85 2.11
CA LEU A 81 -1.76 9.16 2.38
C LEU A 81 -1.98 10.12 1.21
N GLY A 82 -1.78 9.66 -0.02
CA GLY A 82 -2.02 10.49 -1.20
C GLY A 82 -3.49 10.89 -1.35
N TYR A 83 -4.42 9.97 -1.08
CA TYR A 83 -5.85 10.26 -1.07
C TYR A 83 -6.21 11.33 -0.03
N LEU A 84 -5.77 11.15 1.22
CA LEU A 84 -6.03 12.11 2.31
C LEU A 84 -5.33 13.45 2.09
N SER A 85 -4.14 13.45 1.46
CA SER A 85 -3.44 14.68 1.08
C SER A 85 -4.24 15.48 0.04
N CYS A 86 -4.85 14.81 -0.94
CA CYS A 86 -5.74 15.49 -1.88
C CYS A 86 -7.03 15.96 -1.20
N ALA A 87 -7.59 15.15 -0.29
CA ALA A 87 -8.83 15.50 0.42
C ALA A 87 -8.64 16.74 1.32
N SER A 88 -7.49 16.86 2.00
CA SER A 88 -7.19 17.98 2.89
C SER A 88 -6.99 19.32 2.16
N LEU A 89 -6.64 19.28 0.87
CA LEU A 89 -6.52 20.47 0.02
C LEU A 89 -7.87 20.99 -0.47
N ASP A 90 -8.90 20.14 -0.49
CA ASP A 90 -10.24 20.56 -0.89
C ASP A 90 -11.03 21.11 0.30
N ALA A 91 -10.95 20.45 1.46
CA ALA A 91 -11.59 20.90 2.69
C ALA A 91 -10.77 20.50 3.92
N PRO A 92 -10.87 21.25 5.04
CA PRO A 92 -10.27 20.84 6.30
C PRO A 92 -10.75 19.44 6.70
N LEU A 93 -9.79 18.56 6.97
CA LEU A 93 -10.10 17.24 7.52
C LEU A 93 -10.62 17.39 8.94
N ALA A 94 -11.56 16.53 9.33
CA ALA A 94 -11.89 16.35 10.74
C ALA A 94 -10.65 15.92 11.53
N TRP A 95 -10.67 16.17 12.84
CA TRP A 95 -9.52 15.92 13.72
C TRP A 95 -8.97 14.48 13.60
N ASP A 96 -9.85 13.48 13.67
CA ASP A 96 -9.45 12.07 13.57
C ASP A 96 -8.76 11.74 12.24
N TRP A 97 -9.27 12.27 11.12
CA TRP A 97 -8.66 12.06 9.81
C TRP A 97 -7.34 12.80 9.65
N THR A 98 -7.18 13.93 10.34
CA THR A 98 -5.90 14.65 10.40
C THR A 98 -4.86 13.82 11.15
N GLU A 99 -5.21 13.25 12.31
CA GLU A 99 -4.29 12.36 13.05
C GLU A 99 -3.94 11.10 12.24
N ILE A 100 -4.90 10.50 11.53
CA ILE A 100 -4.65 9.39 10.61
C ILE A 100 -3.69 9.80 9.48
N MET A 101 -3.89 10.97 8.85
CA MET A 101 -3.02 11.47 7.81
C MET A 101 -1.59 11.70 8.33
N CYS A 102 -1.44 12.30 9.50
CA CYS A 102 -0.14 12.56 10.11
C CYS A 102 0.55 11.24 10.56
N TYR A 103 -0.21 10.27 11.08
CA TYR A 103 0.30 8.92 11.35
C TYR A 103 0.84 8.26 10.07
N LEU A 104 0.09 8.32 8.97
CA LEU A 104 0.53 7.77 7.68
C LEU A 104 1.80 8.46 7.17
N ALA A 105 1.87 9.79 7.27
CA ALA A 105 3.09 10.53 6.91
C ALA A 105 4.30 10.04 7.73
N GLN A 106 4.13 9.78 9.02
CA GLN A 106 5.16 9.22 9.89
C GLN A 106 5.64 7.83 9.44
N GLN A 107 4.76 7.00 8.89
CA GLN A 107 5.15 5.67 8.38
C GLN A 107 5.77 5.73 6.98
N VAL A 108 5.22 6.58 6.11
CA VAL A 108 5.54 6.60 4.68
C VAL A 108 6.79 7.44 4.41
N PHE A 109 6.93 8.62 5.02
CA PHE A 109 8.02 9.53 4.66
C PHE A 109 9.41 8.96 4.94
N PRO A 110 9.68 8.31 6.09
CA PRO A 110 11.00 7.72 6.34
C PRO A 110 11.27 6.53 5.42
N ARG A 111 10.24 5.72 5.11
CA ARG A 111 10.33 4.55 4.23
C ARG A 111 10.85 4.91 2.83
N TRP A 112 10.45 6.07 2.32
CA TRP A 112 10.82 6.57 1.00
C TRP A 112 11.80 7.75 1.03
N ARG A 113 12.32 8.10 2.21
CA ARG A 113 13.25 9.23 2.42
C ARG A 113 12.73 10.56 1.88
N PHE A 114 11.44 10.85 2.10
CA PHE A 114 10.84 12.13 1.69
C PHE A 114 11.20 13.29 2.62
N VAL A 115 11.55 12.98 3.86
CA VAL A 115 12.13 13.90 4.83
C VAL A 115 13.54 13.44 5.17
N GLN A 116 14.38 14.37 5.64
CA GLN A 116 15.73 14.08 6.12
C GLN A 116 15.67 13.42 7.52
N ASP A 117 16.81 13.32 8.21
CA ASP A 117 16.99 12.57 9.47
C ASP A 117 16.07 13.01 10.63
N ASP A 118 15.29 14.08 10.46
CA ASP A 118 14.29 14.53 11.43
C ASP A 118 13.09 13.58 11.52
N ALA A 119 12.67 13.30 12.76
CA ALA A 119 11.46 12.53 12.99
C ALA A 119 10.22 13.29 12.46
N VAL A 120 9.43 12.65 11.61
CA VAL A 120 8.26 13.28 10.94
C VAL A 120 7.31 13.95 11.92
N HIS A 121 7.04 13.34 13.08
CA HIS A 121 6.16 13.94 14.09
C HIS A 121 6.69 15.28 14.61
N ALA A 122 8.02 15.41 14.78
CA ALA A 122 8.66 16.64 15.21
C ALA A 122 8.55 17.73 14.14
N VAL A 123 8.74 17.37 12.86
CA VAL A 123 8.54 18.28 11.72
C VAL A 123 7.08 18.78 11.65
N LEU A 124 6.14 17.92 12.02
CA LEU A 124 4.71 18.25 12.10
C LEU A 124 4.33 19.01 13.39
N GLY A 125 5.29 19.35 14.25
CA GLY A 125 5.06 20.10 15.48
C GLY A 125 4.58 19.28 16.68
N TYR A 126 4.59 17.95 16.58
CA TYR A 126 4.23 17.06 17.69
C TYR A 126 5.46 16.74 18.54
N THR A 127 5.25 16.70 19.86
CA THR A 127 6.28 16.34 20.84
C THR A 127 6.55 14.84 20.92
N ARG A 128 5.63 14.03 20.39
CA ARG A 128 5.70 12.57 20.45
C ARG A 128 5.24 11.94 19.13
N PRO A 129 5.66 10.70 18.85
CA PRO A 129 5.11 9.93 17.75
C PRO A 129 3.58 9.85 17.82
N ILE A 130 2.97 9.96 16.66
CA ILE A 130 1.51 9.86 16.53
C ILE A 130 1.17 8.37 16.57
N ALA A 131 0.18 8.01 17.38
CA ALA A 131 -0.32 6.66 17.53
C ALA A 131 -1.85 6.67 17.38
N LEU A 132 -2.39 5.75 16.59
CA LEU A 132 -3.82 5.65 16.38
C LEU A 132 -4.50 4.92 17.52
N ASN A 133 -5.66 5.41 17.94
CA ASN A 133 -6.57 4.62 18.76
C ASN A 133 -7.26 3.52 17.92
N SER A 134 -7.99 2.62 18.57
CA SER A 134 -8.64 1.49 17.90
C SER A 134 -9.67 1.91 16.84
N THR A 135 -10.42 2.99 17.09
CA THR A 135 -11.39 3.54 16.13
C THR A 135 -10.68 4.10 14.90
N GLN A 136 -9.66 4.93 15.10
CA GLN A 136 -8.88 5.52 14.00
C GLN A 136 -8.14 4.45 13.18
N ALA A 137 -7.61 3.41 13.83
CA ALA A 137 -6.98 2.28 13.16
C ALA A 137 -7.99 1.50 12.30
N GLU A 138 -9.22 1.32 12.80
CA GLU A 138 -10.29 0.68 12.03
C GLU A 138 -10.76 1.58 10.87
N ASP A 139 -10.89 2.89 11.07
CA ASP A 139 -11.26 3.82 10.00
C ASP A 139 -10.20 3.88 8.89
N LEU A 140 -8.93 3.88 9.26
CA LEU A 140 -7.83 3.73 8.30
C LEU A 140 -7.92 2.41 7.53
N ARG A 141 -8.23 1.31 8.21
CA ARG A 141 -8.42 -0.01 7.57
C ARG A 141 -9.61 0.02 6.60
N ARG A 142 -10.74 0.62 6.98
CA ARG A 142 -11.90 0.81 6.10
C ARG A 142 -11.54 1.63 4.88
N LEU A 143 -10.82 2.74 5.04
CA LEU A 143 -10.35 3.58 3.93
C LEU A 143 -9.46 2.79 2.97
N ARG A 144 -8.43 2.09 3.49
CA ARG A 144 -7.51 1.29 2.67
C ARG A 144 -8.24 0.17 1.92
N ARG A 145 -9.22 -0.48 2.54
CA ARG A 145 -10.06 -1.51 1.89
C ARG A 145 -10.93 -0.90 0.78
N TRP A 146 -11.57 0.24 1.06
CA TRP A 146 -12.38 0.95 0.07
C TRP A 146 -11.53 1.39 -1.14
N LEU A 147 -10.32 1.91 -0.90
CA LEU A 147 -9.37 2.25 -1.96
C LEU A 147 -9.02 1.02 -2.79
N ARG A 148 -8.66 -0.10 -2.15
CA ARG A 148 -8.32 -1.36 -2.81
C ARG A 148 -9.40 -1.78 -3.80
N HIS A 149 -10.65 -1.86 -3.32
CA HIS A 149 -11.77 -2.23 -4.18
C HIS A 149 -12.03 -1.23 -5.30
N THR A 150 -11.89 0.07 -5.03
CA THR A 150 -12.08 1.12 -6.05
C THR A 150 -11.04 1.02 -7.16
N ILE A 151 -9.77 0.79 -6.80
CA ILE A 151 -8.66 0.58 -7.73
C ILE A 151 -8.90 -0.66 -8.59
N GLU A 152 -9.25 -1.79 -7.96
CA GLU A 152 -9.53 -3.05 -8.66
C GLU A 152 -10.72 -2.92 -9.63
N ASN A 153 -11.78 -2.22 -9.21
CA ASN A 153 -12.93 -1.93 -10.06
C ASN A 153 -12.57 -1.03 -11.24
N GLY A 154 -11.70 -0.04 -11.02
CA GLY A 154 -11.15 0.80 -12.09
C GLY A 154 -10.36 -0.01 -13.12
N ALA A 155 -9.53 -0.96 -12.68
CA ALA A 155 -8.83 -1.89 -13.56
C ALA A 155 -9.79 -2.82 -14.33
N LYS A 156 -10.80 -3.34 -13.63
CA LYS A 156 -11.84 -4.19 -14.22
C LYS A 156 -12.61 -3.47 -15.33
N ALA A 157 -12.96 -2.20 -15.12
CA ALA A 157 -13.63 -1.36 -16.11
C ALA A 157 -12.77 -1.16 -17.37
N LYS A 158 -11.44 -1.06 -17.21
CA LYS A 158 -10.46 -1.02 -18.32
C LYS A 158 -10.18 -2.39 -18.97
N GLY A 159 -10.82 -3.46 -18.51
CA GLY A 159 -10.70 -4.80 -19.08
C GLY A 159 -9.47 -5.59 -18.62
N ILE A 160 -8.77 -5.15 -17.58
CA ILE A 160 -7.62 -5.88 -17.03
C ILE A 160 -8.09 -7.24 -16.47
N GLY A 161 -7.43 -8.30 -16.94
CA GLY A 161 -7.71 -9.68 -16.57
C GLY A 161 -8.93 -10.29 -17.26
N LYS A 162 -9.44 -9.70 -18.36
CA LYS A 162 -10.34 -10.41 -19.28
C LYS A 162 -9.50 -11.30 -20.20
N SER A 163 -9.65 -12.62 -20.11
CA SER A 163 -9.13 -13.53 -21.13
C SER A 163 -9.78 -13.20 -22.47
N LYS A 164 -8.98 -12.91 -23.50
CA LYS A 164 -9.49 -12.81 -24.87
C LYS A 164 -10.06 -14.17 -25.23
N ARG A 165 -11.38 -14.34 -25.16
CA ARG A 165 -12.06 -15.47 -25.81
C ARG A 165 -11.68 -15.42 -27.29
N THR A 166 -10.79 -16.32 -27.71
CA THR A 166 -10.55 -16.60 -29.12
C THR A 166 -11.89 -17.06 -29.69
N ARG A 167 -12.51 -16.19 -30.48
CA ARG A 167 -13.67 -16.54 -31.30
C ARG A 167 -13.13 -17.48 -32.37
N THR A 168 -13.18 -18.78 -32.12
CA THR A 168 -12.92 -19.80 -33.14
C THR A 168 -14.06 -19.69 -34.15
N THR A 169 -13.83 -18.98 -35.25
CA THR A 169 -14.77 -18.92 -36.36
C THR A 169 -14.88 -20.33 -36.93
N PRO A 170 -16.08 -20.93 -37.01
CA PRO A 170 -16.22 -22.24 -37.63
C PRO A 170 -15.89 -22.10 -39.11
N ILE A 171 -14.89 -22.86 -39.56
CA ILE A 171 -14.54 -23.00 -40.96
C ILE A 171 -15.66 -23.84 -41.60
N THR A 172 -16.60 -23.17 -42.27
CA THR A 172 -17.55 -23.84 -43.17
C THR A 172 -16.79 -24.32 -44.40
N LYS A 173 -16.81 -25.64 -44.61
CA LYS A 173 -16.40 -26.31 -45.84
C LYS A 173 -17.46 -26.18 -46.92
#